data_AF-A0A7J5L3G6-F1
#
_entry.id   AF-A0A7J5L3G6-F1
#
_cell.length_a   1.000
_cell.length_b   1.000
_cell.length_c   1.000
_cell.angle_alpha   90.00
_cell.angle_beta   90.00
_cell.angle_gamma   90.00
#
_symmetry.space_group_name_H-M   'P 1'
#
loop_
_entity.id
_entity.type
_entity.pdbx_description
1 polymer ?
#
loop_
_entity_poly.entity_id
_entity_poly.type
_entity_poly.pdbx_seq_one_letter_code
_entity_poly.pdbx_strand_id
1 'polypeptide(L)'
;MTNFIERIKSYSKRKDAADMAIRAWKSDNKKVYADFCKRMDAVAKGNMSVLMDMYLMMRDCVPPEALMMYNWLSDFVNVKDVSDIANQQWAGQYTETIARCITNKRLWIGINVKTGMVELLTSPKSGLLMVHSETSIEIWNHLPLEMRTYLTEQLDLLMRNSKGCFLLSKLKKKMVYQFLTYISQIVFLSHAVFIGGFMANLYDRVMEKKKDLAYCMYYFVVFDHGLLRMTKLFNRLLNSEEVDHGDILLAKSCVTMLANRSIEMGAETKADWEDTIEDCTPEIWKEVMFALRKVKGRRGNRKVIQSLDDILWGGKERIKQGIRLFLEENTEDISLAYLLQSLVKSGKIKASTRYMTFHRAIEQFSQRHYGHDIPQKRYGEIKELTLNSPQRGSSYTKAKRIIDRWTDYFANNG
;
A
#
# COMPACT_ATOMS: atom_id res chain seq x y z
N MET A 1 -18.16 -18.85 11.78
CA MET A 1 -17.11 -17.99 12.37
C MET A 1 -15.68 -18.39 11.96
N THR A 2 -15.47 -19.59 11.42
CA THR A 2 -14.16 -20.18 11.03
C THR A 2 -13.56 -19.65 9.72
N ASN A 3 -14.37 -19.11 8.81
CA ASN A 3 -13.95 -18.78 7.44
C ASN A 3 -13.17 -17.44 7.28
N PHE A 4 -13.22 -16.53 8.25
CA PHE A 4 -12.54 -15.21 8.15
C PHE A 4 -11.15 -15.20 8.82
N ILE A 5 -10.98 -15.90 9.95
CA ILE A 5 -9.65 -16.11 10.57
C ILE A 5 -8.75 -16.88 9.59
N GLU A 6 -9.29 -17.84 8.83
CA GLU A 6 -8.55 -18.50 7.73
C GLU A 6 -8.24 -17.56 6.56
N ARG A 7 -9.11 -16.59 6.25
CA ARG A 7 -8.86 -15.59 5.20
C ARG A 7 -7.83 -14.53 5.61
N ILE A 8 -7.79 -14.10 6.88
CA ILE A 8 -6.72 -13.24 7.42
C ILE A 8 -5.37 -13.98 7.43
N LYS A 9 -5.36 -15.28 7.77
CA LYS A 9 -4.15 -16.13 7.58
C LYS A 9 -3.65 -16.09 6.13
N SER A 10 -4.53 -15.90 5.15
CA SER A 10 -4.18 -15.75 3.73
C SER A 10 -3.78 -14.32 3.32
N TYR A 11 -4.11 -13.26 4.08
CA TYR A 11 -3.76 -11.89 3.69
C TYR A 11 -2.25 -11.72 3.55
N SER A 12 -1.47 -12.24 4.49
CA SER A 12 -0.01 -12.26 4.35
C SER A 12 0.40 -13.03 3.11
N LYS A 13 -0.16 -14.21 2.84
CA LYS A 13 0.17 -14.99 1.63
C LYS A 13 -0.19 -14.26 0.34
N ARG A 14 -1.29 -13.51 0.32
CA ARG A 14 -1.74 -12.72 -0.84
C ARG A 14 -0.88 -11.47 -1.05
N LYS A 15 -0.51 -10.79 0.03
CA LYS A 15 0.48 -9.71 -0.01
C LYS A 15 1.80 -10.26 -0.54
N ASP A 16 2.29 -11.36 0.04
CA ASP A 16 3.52 -12.02 -0.38
C ASP A 16 3.48 -12.38 -1.89
N ALA A 17 2.36 -12.90 -2.38
CA ALA A 17 2.17 -13.20 -3.80
C ALA A 17 2.13 -11.96 -4.70
N ALA A 18 1.44 -10.89 -4.27
CA ALA A 18 1.41 -9.61 -5.00
C ALA A 18 2.80 -8.95 -5.03
N ASP A 19 3.48 -8.92 -3.88
CA ASP A 19 4.85 -8.43 -3.72
C ASP A 19 5.80 -9.15 -4.70
N MET A 20 5.70 -10.48 -4.77
CA MET A 20 6.46 -11.30 -5.71
C MET A 20 6.12 -10.95 -7.17
N ALA A 21 4.85 -10.99 -7.55
CA ALA A 21 4.41 -10.72 -8.93
C ALA A 21 4.88 -9.35 -9.43
N ILE A 22 4.81 -8.33 -8.59
CA ILE A 22 5.18 -6.96 -8.93
C ILE A 22 6.71 -6.81 -9.06
N ARG A 23 7.49 -7.51 -8.21
CA ARG A 23 8.96 -7.57 -8.37
C ARG A 23 9.39 -8.24 -9.67
N ALA A 24 8.76 -9.36 -10.04
CA ALA A 24 9.03 -10.02 -11.31
C ALA A 24 8.69 -9.09 -12.48
N TRP A 25 7.48 -8.51 -12.48
CA TRP A 25 7.06 -7.55 -13.49
C TRP A 25 8.06 -6.39 -13.63
N LYS A 26 8.53 -5.80 -12.52
CA LYS A 26 9.52 -4.70 -12.57
C LYS A 26 10.85 -5.16 -13.16
N SER A 27 11.28 -6.40 -12.91
CA SER A 27 12.51 -6.94 -13.51
C SER A 27 12.41 -7.09 -15.02
N ASP A 28 11.24 -7.47 -15.52
CA ASP A 28 10.96 -7.58 -16.95
C ASP A 28 10.73 -6.19 -17.60
N ASN A 29 10.24 -5.21 -16.82
CA ASN A 29 9.84 -3.88 -17.29
C ASN A 29 10.74 -2.74 -16.77
N LYS A 30 12.05 -2.98 -16.69
CA LYS A 30 13.04 -2.02 -16.14
C LYS A 30 12.96 -0.63 -16.77
N LYS A 31 12.75 -0.55 -18.10
CA LYS A 31 12.67 0.73 -18.83
C LYS A 31 11.42 1.53 -18.44
N VAL A 32 10.28 0.85 -18.32
CA VAL A 32 9.01 1.47 -17.93
C VAL A 32 9.09 2.03 -16.51
N TYR A 33 9.66 1.25 -15.57
CA TYR A 33 9.85 1.70 -14.20
C TYR A 33 10.86 2.86 -14.09
N ALA A 34 11.95 2.81 -14.87
CA ALA A 34 12.94 3.89 -14.90
C ALA A 34 12.34 5.21 -15.43
N ASP A 35 11.49 5.15 -16.47
CA ASP A 35 10.75 6.32 -16.95
C ASP A 35 9.82 6.89 -15.87
N PHE A 36 9.05 6.01 -15.20
CA PHE A 36 8.20 6.44 -14.08
C PHE A 36 9.00 7.18 -12.99
N CYS A 37 10.14 6.63 -12.56
CA CYS A 37 11.00 7.30 -11.57
C CYS A 37 11.52 8.65 -12.07
N LYS A 38 11.94 8.74 -13.35
CA LYS A 38 12.38 10.00 -13.95
C LYS A 38 11.27 11.05 -13.93
N ARG A 39 10.03 10.66 -14.22
CA ARG A 39 8.87 11.58 -14.17
C ARG A 39 8.53 11.98 -12.73
N MET A 40 8.65 11.07 -11.76
CA MET A 40 8.51 11.40 -10.32
C MET A 40 9.56 12.43 -9.87
N ASP A 41 10.81 12.29 -10.28
CA ASP A 41 11.87 13.24 -9.92
C ASP A 41 11.68 14.61 -10.60
N ALA A 42 11.02 14.64 -11.76
CA ALA A 42 10.69 15.87 -12.48
C ALA A 42 9.57 16.69 -11.81
N VAL A 43 8.79 16.11 -10.89
CA VAL A 43 7.78 16.82 -10.10
C VAL A 43 8.40 17.99 -9.32
N ALA A 44 9.59 17.78 -8.74
CA ALA A 44 10.31 18.83 -8.02
C ALA A 44 10.73 20.02 -8.91
N LYS A 45 10.64 19.87 -10.23
CA LYS A 45 10.94 20.90 -11.22
C LYS A 45 9.66 21.46 -11.87
N GLY A 46 8.49 21.18 -11.29
CA GLY A 46 7.18 21.65 -11.76
C GLY A 46 6.50 20.76 -12.81
N ASN A 47 7.10 19.64 -13.23
CA ASN A 47 6.44 18.73 -14.16
C ASN A 47 5.47 17.79 -13.42
N MET A 48 4.19 18.16 -13.42
CA MET A 48 3.13 17.44 -12.70
C MET A 48 2.49 16.29 -13.50
N SER A 49 2.99 15.96 -14.69
CA SER A 49 2.36 14.97 -15.60
C SER A 49 2.15 13.61 -14.95
N VAL A 50 3.14 13.08 -14.22
CA VAL A 50 3.00 11.78 -13.53
C VAL A 50 1.96 11.82 -12.42
N LEU A 51 1.86 12.94 -11.70
CA LEU A 51 0.83 13.10 -10.66
C LEU A 51 -0.56 13.17 -11.29
N MET A 52 -0.70 13.83 -12.44
CA MET A 52 -1.94 13.84 -13.20
C MET A 52 -2.31 12.45 -13.71
N ASP A 53 -1.36 11.67 -14.23
CA ASP A 53 -1.63 10.29 -14.64
C ASP A 53 -2.10 9.42 -13.47
N MET A 54 -1.44 9.55 -12.30
CA MET A 54 -1.83 8.85 -11.07
C MET A 54 -3.23 9.28 -10.63
N TYR A 55 -3.52 10.58 -10.63
CA TYR A 55 -4.83 11.12 -10.29
C TYR A 55 -5.91 10.60 -11.24
N LEU A 56 -5.71 10.66 -12.55
CA LEU A 56 -6.67 10.18 -13.55
C LEU A 56 -6.93 8.68 -13.37
N MET A 57 -5.89 7.88 -13.11
CA MET A 57 -6.07 6.46 -12.86
C MET A 57 -6.92 6.20 -11.61
N MET A 58 -6.66 6.92 -10.52
CA MET A 58 -7.43 6.80 -9.28
C MET A 58 -8.86 7.31 -9.44
N ARG A 59 -9.05 8.43 -10.15
CA ARG A 59 -10.36 9.00 -10.50
C ARG A 59 -11.20 7.98 -11.27
N ASP A 60 -10.62 7.29 -12.24
CA ASP A 60 -11.38 6.28 -12.97
C ASP A 60 -11.69 5.01 -12.15
N CYS A 61 -11.15 4.88 -10.93
CA CYS A 61 -11.57 3.83 -9.98
C CYS A 61 -12.79 4.27 -9.16
N VAL A 62 -13.11 5.56 -9.14
CA VAL A 62 -14.22 6.13 -8.36
C VAL A 62 -15.56 5.62 -8.94
N PRO A 63 -16.44 5.04 -8.12
CA PRO A 63 -17.73 4.54 -8.59
C PRO A 63 -18.67 5.68 -9.01
N PRO A 64 -19.63 5.44 -9.93
CA PRO A 64 -20.57 6.46 -10.40
C PRO A 64 -21.33 7.17 -9.27
N GLU A 65 -21.69 6.46 -8.20
CA GLU A 65 -22.40 7.01 -7.05
C GLU A 65 -21.60 8.12 -6.34
N ALA A 66 -20.27 8.04 -6.35
CA ALA A 66 -19.44 9.10 -5.79
C ALA A 66 -19.46 10.37 -6.66
N LEU A 67 -19.51 10.21 -7.99
CA LEU A 67 -19.66 11.35 -8.91
C LEU A 67 -21.02 12.05 -8.70
N MET A 68 -22.09 11.28 -8.44
CA MET A 68 -23.40 11.85 -8.07
C MET A 68 -23.28 12.72 -6.81
N MET A 69 -22.56 12.25 -5.80
CA MET A 69 -22.36 13.01 -4.57
C MET A 69 -21.55 14.28 -4.81
N TYR A 70 -20.50 14.23 -5.62
CA TYR A 70 -19.70 15.42 -5.94
C TYR A 70 -20.50 16.47 -6.70
N ASN A 71 -21.34 16.04 -7.64
CA ASN A 71 -22.27 16.93 -8.35
C ASN A 71 -23.30 17.53 -7.38
N TRP A 72 -23.86 16.71 -6.49
CA TRP A 72 -24.80 17.17 -5.46
C TRP A 72 -24.18 18.21 -4.52
N LEU A 73 -22.94 17.99 -4.07
CA LEU A 73 -22.18 18.97 -3.26
C LEU A 73 -21.89 20.26 -4.05
N SER A 74 -21.56 20.15 -5.33
CA SER A 74 -21.32 21.32 -6.18
C SER A 74 -22.59 22.15 -6.36
N ASP A 75 -23.71 21.50 -6.63
CA ASP A 75 -25.02 22.16 -6.78
C ASP A 75 -25.47 22.82 -5.47
N PHE A 76 -25.20 22.17 -4.33
CA PHE A 76 -25.42 22.72 -3.01
C PHE A 76 -24.61 24.01 -2.76
N VAL A 77 -23.32 24.02 -3.10
CA VAL A 77 -22.45 25.19 -2.91
C VAL A 77 -22.81 26.32 -3.88
N ASN A 78 -23.25 25.98 -5.09
CA ASN A 78 -23.59 26.93 -6.15
C ASN A 78 -25.05 27.46 -6.10
N VAL A 79 -25.78 27.18 -5.01
CA VAL A 79 -27.12 27.73 -4.72
C VAL A 79 -28.13 27.52 -5.85
N LYS A 80 -28.17 26.29 -6.41
CA LYS A 80 -29.37 25.84 -7.13
C LYS A 80 -30.54 25.66 -6.14
N ASP A 81 -31.77 25.60 -6.63
CA ASP A 81 -32.97 25.51 -5.78
C ASP A 81 -32.83 24.33 -4.78
N VAL A 82 -32.87 24.64 -3.48
CA VAL A 82 -32.69 23.67 -2.39
C VAL A 82 -33.75 22.59 -2.42
N SER A 83 -34.94 22.89 -2.95
CA SER A 83 -36.03 21.91 -3.10
C SER A 83 -35.73 20.85 -4.15
N ASP A 84 -35.03 21.22 -5.23
CA ASP A 84 -34.56 20.27 -6.25
C ASP A 84 -33.42 19.38 -5.73
N ILE A 85 -32.54 19.94 -4.88
CA ILE A 85 -31.40 19.23 -4.28
C ILE A 85 -31.84 18.19 -3.24
N ALA A 86 -32.88 18.49 -2.45
CA ALA A 86 -33.36 17.61 -1.39
C ALA A 86 -34.01 16.31 -1.92
N ASN A 87 -34.51 16.33 -3.15
CA ASN A 87 -35.20 15.19 -3.77
C ASN A 87 -34.26 14.28 -4.59
N GLN A 88 -32.98 14.62 -4.70
CA GLN A 88 -32.00 13.84 -5.46
C GLN A 88 -31.35 12.74 -4.61
N GLN A 89 -31.14 11.57 -5.23
CA GLN A 89 -30.27 10.54 -4.65
C GLN A 89 -28.81 10.98 -4.74
N TRP A 90 -28.27 11.55 -3.67
CA TRP A 90 -26.88 12.05 -3.64
C TRP A 90 -25.82 10.94 -3.65
N ALA A 91 -26.17 9.71 -3.26
CA ALA A 91 -25.24 8.57 -3.22
C ALA A 91 -25.80 7.35 -3.98
N GLY A 92 -26.62 7.60 -5.01
CA GLY A 92 -27.30 6.55 -5.77
C GLY A 92 -28.06 5.58 -4.87
N GLN A 93 -27.84 4.28 -5.07
CA GLN A 93 -28.46 3.20 -4.30
C GLN A 93 -28.17 3.25 -2.79
N TYR A 94 -27.11 3.92 -2.36
CA TYR A 94 -26.72 3.96 -0.94
C TYR A 94 -27.37 5.09 -0.15
N THR A 95 -28.05 6.03 -0.83
CA THR A 95 -28.67 7.22 -0.22
C THR A 95 -29.55 6.85 0.98
N GLU A 96 -30.46 5.91 0.80
CA GLU A 96 -31.40 5.47 1.85
C GLU A 96 -30.68 4.77 3.01
N THR A 97 -29.68 3.94 2.70
CA THR A 97 -28.87 3.25 3.73
C THR A 97 -28.14 4.25 4.61
N ILE A 98 -27.54 5.28 4.02
CA ILE A 98 -26.82 6.34 4.74
C ILE A 98 -27.80 7.17 5.57
N ALA A 99 -28.93 7.59 4.99
CA ALA A 99 -29.96 8.35 5.69
C ALA A 99 -30.50 7.60 6.92
N ARG A 100 -30.79 6.31 6.78
CA ARG A 100 -31.21 5.44 7.90
C ARG A 100 -30.14 5.29 8.97
N CYS A 101 -28.86 5.23 8.59
CA CYS A 101 -27.76 5.19 9.55
C CYS A 101 -27.70 6.50 10.36
N ILE A 102 -27.73 7.66 9.69
CA ILE A 102 -27.65 8.97 10.35
C ILE A 102 -28.84 9.22 11.29
N THR A 103 -30.06 8.89 10.82
CA THR A 103 -31.29 9.07 11.61
C THR A 103 -31.37 8.11 12.79
N ASN A 104 -30.88 6.89 12.64
CA ASN A 104 -30.83 5.89 13.70
C ASN A 104 -29.39 5.68 14.20
N LYS A 105 -28.99 6.53 15.16
CA LYS A 105 -27.68 6.61 15.81
C LYS A 105 -27.16 5.34 16.51
N ARG A 106 -27.86 4.21 16.38
CA ARG A 106 -27.45 2.88 16.90
C ARG A 106 -27.04 1.93 15.79
N LEU A 107 -27.14 2.36 14.53
CA LEU A 107 -26.84 1.52 13.37
C LEU A 107 -25.40 1.68 12.90
N TRP A 108 -24.94 0.66 12.19
CA TRP A 108 -23.62 0.54 11.63
C TRP A 108 -23.73 0.25 10.13
N ILE A 109 -22.88 0.87 9.34
CA ILE A 109 -22.66 0.49 7.95
C ILE A 109 -21.54 -0.54 7.93
N GLY A 110 -21.86 -1.76 7.52
CA GLY A 110 -20.90 -2.83 7.27
C GLY A 110 -20.59 -2.93 5.78
N ILE A 111 -19.32 -2.77 5.39
CA ILE A 111 -18.88 -2.86 4.01
C ILE A 111 -18.02 -4.10 3.80
N ASN A 112 -18.42 -4.96 2.87
CA ASN A 112 -17.60 -6.04 2.39
C ASN A 112 -16.65 -5.51 1.30
N VAL A 113 -15.41 -5.20 1.69
CA VAL A 113 -14.40 -4.61 0.80
C VAL A 113 -14.08 -5.51 -0.41
N LYS A 114 -14.36 -6.83 -0.35
CA LYS A 114 -14.14 -7.74 -1.48
C LYS A 114 -15.25 -7.68 -2.52
N THR A 115 -16.50 -7.64 -2.07
CA THR A 115 -17.67 -7.72 -2.97
C THR A 115 -18.30 -6.37 -3.23
N GLY A 116 -17.90 -5.32 -2.52
CA GLY A 116 -18.55 -4.02 -2.53
C GLY A 116 -19.93 -4.00 -1.86
N MET A 117 -20.38 -5.12 -1.28
CA MET A 117 -21.69 -5.18 -0.63
C MET A 117 -21.71 -4.33 0.64
N VAL A 118 -22.78 -3.57 0.79
CA VAL A 118 -23.03 -2.68 1.93
C VAL A 118 -24.27 -3.19 2.66
N GLU A 119 -24.16 -3.40 3.97
CA GLU A 119 -25.26 -3.82 4.83
C GLU A 119 -25.41 -2.89 6.04
N LEU A 120 -26.66 -2.61 6.44
CA LEU A 120 -26.98 -1.82 7.63
C LEU A 120 -27.21 -2.79 8.81
N LEU A 121 -26.48 -2.59 9.90
CA LEU A 121 -26.37 -3.54 11.01
C LEU A 121 -26.67 -2.85 12.35
N THR A 122 -27.20 -3.60 13.31
CA THR A 122 -27.44 -3.12 14.69
C THR A 122 -26.24 -3.34 15.61
N SER A 123 -25.24 -4.10 15.17
CA SER A 123 -24.01 -4.36 15.92
C SER A 123 -22.82 -4.63 14.98
N PRO A 124 -21.57 -4.41 15.43
CA PRO A 124 -20.38 -4.70 14.64
C PRO A 124 -20.29 -6.17 14.25
N LYS A 125 -19.97 -6.44 12.98
CA LYS A 125 -19.81 -7.80 12.45
C LYS A 125 -18.38 -8.02 11.99
N SER A 126 -17.79 -9.12 12.48
CA SER A 126 -16.43 -9.51 12.07
C SER A 126 -16.39 -9.82 10.58
N GLY A 127 -15.37 -9.30 9.88
CA GLY A 127 -15.17 -9.53 8.45
C GLY A 127 -15.63 -8.41 7.53
N LEU A 128 -16.22 -7.35 8.09
CA LEU A 128 -16.61 -6.15 7.35
C LEU A 128 -15.81 -4.95 7.83
N LEU A 129 -15.64 -3.96 6.96
CA LEU A 129 -15.27 -2.62 7.40
C LEU A 129 -16.51 -2.01 8.02
N MET A 130 -16.47 -1.79 9.33
CA MET A 130 -17.58 -1.26 10.10
C MET A 130 -17.41 0.24 10.29
N VAL A 131 -18.44 1.00 9.93
CA VAL A 131 -18.49 2.45 10.13
C VAL A 131 -19.76 2.78 10.91
N HIS A 132 -19.58 3.47 12.03
CA HIS A 132 -20.69 3.96 12.85
C HIS A 132 -20.98 5.41 12.46
N SER A 133 -22.26 5.79 12.41
CA SER A 133 -22.65 7.20 12.38
C SER A 133 -22.50 7.76 13.79
N GLU A 134 -21.27 8.11 14.17
CA GLU A 134 -21.05 8.95 15.34
C GLU A 134 -21.84 10.25 15.21
N THR A 135 -22.29 10.80 16.34
CA THR A 135 -22.93 12.11 16.35
C THR A 135 -21.94 13.20 15.94
N SER A 136 -22.48 14.32 15.48
CA SER A 136 -21.69 15.46 15.03
C SER A 136 -20.70 15.94 16.10
N ILE A 137 -21.13 15.90 17.36
CA ILE A 137 -20.33 16.32 18.51
C ILE A 137 -19.21 15.33 18.80
N GLU A 138 -19.47 14.03 18.68
CA GLU A 138 -18.45 12.98 18.86
C GLU A 138 -17.36 13.12 17.80
N ILE A 139 -17.73 13.23 16.51
CA ILE A 139 -16.78 13.45 15.42
C ILE A 139 -15.95 14.71 15.67
N TRP A 140 -16.60 15.83 16.04
CA TRP A 140 -15.90 17.07 16.36
C TRP A 140 -14.89 16.87 17.50
N ASN A 141 -15.26 16.16 18.56
CA ASN A 141 -14.39 15.92 19.71
C ASN A 141 -13.20 15.01 19.40
N HIS A 142 -13.29 14.17 18.36
CA HIS A 142 -12.18 13.35 17.88
C HIS A 142 -11.18 14.11 17.00
N LEU A 143 -11.54 15.28 16.48
CA LEU A 143 -10.63 16.09 15.66
C LEU A 143 -9.46 16.65 16.49
N PRO A 144 -8.23 16.65 15.93
CA PRO A 144 -7.10 17.35 16.54
C PRO A 144 -7.44 18.82 16.84
N LEU A 145 -6.85 19.37 17.91
CA LEU A 145 -7.11 20.76 18.33
C LEU A 145 -6.83 21.76 17.19
N GLU A 146 -5.70 21.62 16.49
CA GLU A 146 -5.31 22.48 15.37
C GLU A 146 -6.37 22.45 14.25
N MET A 147 -6.92 21.28 13.92
CA MET A 147 -8.00 21.14 12.94
C MET A 147 -9.31 21.80 13.38
N ARG A 148 -9.67 21.67 14.66
CA ARG A 148 -10.86 22.34 15.21
C ARG A 148 -10.72 23.86 15.18
N THR A 149 -9.53 24.38 15.49
CA THR A 149 -9.23 25.81 15.43
C THR A 149 -9.34 26.31 13.98
N TYR A 150 -8.67 25.65 13.04
CA TYR A 150 -8.72 26.00 11.62
C TYR A 150 -10.16 26.00 11.07
N LEU A 151 -10.92 24.94 11.31
CA LEU A 151 -12.33 24.86 10.87
C LEU A 151 -13.20 25.96 11.50
N THR A 152 -12.90 26.36 12.74
CA THR A 152 -13.61 27.46 13.41
C THR A 152 -13.30 28.81 12.78
N GLU A 153 -12.04 29.07 12.42
CA GLU A 153 -11.62 30.29 11.75
C GLU A 153 -12.22 30.39 10.33
N GLN A 154 -12.18 29.29 9.56
CA GLN A 154 -12.79 29.24 8.24
C GLN A 154 -14.30 29.46 8.29
N LEU A 155 -14.97 28.91 9.32
CA LEU A 155 -16.38 29.19 9.56
C LEU A 155 -16.63 30.68 9.82
N ASP A 156 -15.83 31.31 10.69
CA ASP A 156 -16.01 32.71 11.04
C ASP A 156 -15.80 33.63 9.83
N LEU A 157 -14.87 33.29 8.93
CA LEU A 157 -14.72 33.96 7.63
C LEU A 157 -15.94 33.78 6.73
N LEU A 158 -16.44 32.54 6.62
CA LEU A 158 -17.64 32.22 5.82
C LEU A 158 -18.87 32.97 6.33
N MET A 159 -19.02 33.08 7.66
CA MET A 159 -20.12 33.82 8.28
C MET A 159 -20.04 35.34 8.11
N ARG A 160 -18.83 35.90 7.96
CA ARG A 160 -18.60 37.33 7.75
C ARG A 160 -18.75 37.76 6.30
N ASN A 161 -18.55 36.85 5.34
CA ASN A 161 -18.60 37.17 3.93
C ASN A 161 -20.05 37.14 3.41
N SER A 162 -20.65 38.32 3.18
CA SER A 162 -22.03 38.45 2.66
C SER A 162 -22.22 37.94 1.22
N LYS A 163 -21.13 37.59 0.51
CA LYS A 163 -21.15 36.94 -0.82
C LYS A 163 -20.95 35.41 -0.76
N GLY A 164 -20.54 34.86 0.37
CA GLY A 164 -20.36 33.41 0.57
C GLY A 164 -21.66 32.76 1.02
N CYS A 165 -22.05 31.67 0.33
CA CYS A 165 -23.27 30.86 0.54
C CYS A 165 -24.41 31.61 1.27
N PHE A 166 -25.21 32.38 0.51
CA PHE A 166 -26.29 33.24 1.00
C PHE A 166 -27.26 32.55 1.99
N LEU A 167 -27.34 31.21 1.93
CA LEU A 167 -28.12 30.37 2.84
C LEU A 167 -27.59 30.36 4.29
N LEU A 168 -26.26 30.44 4.49
CA LEU A 168 -25.63 30.29 5.81
C LEU A 168 -25.47 31.60 6.57
N SER A 169 -25.34 32.73 5.87
CA SER A 169 -25.11 34.06 6.47
C SER A 169 -26.26 34.54 7.38
N LYS A 170 -27.47 33.99 7.20
CA LYS A 170 -28.66 34.29 8.02
C LYS A 170 -28.83 33.38 9.24
N LEU A 171 -27.99 32.36 9.38
CA LEU A 171 -28.10 31.37 10.46
C LEU A 171 -27.25 31.77 11.68
N LYS A 172 -27.74 31.47 12.89
CA LYS A 172 -26.93 31.57 14.11
C LYS A 172 -25.72 30.65 13.99
N LYS A 173 -24.55 31.08 14.49
CA LYS A 173 -23.28 30.30 14.47
C LYS A 173 -23.47 28.83 14.87
N LYS A 174 -24.24 28.56 15.93
CA LYS A 174 -24.57 27.19 16.38
C LYS A 174 -25.30 26.35 15.32
N MET A 175 -26.23 26.94 14.57
CA MET A 175 -26.96 26.24 13.51
C MET A 175 -26.05 25.91 12.33
N VAL A 176 -25.11 26.80 12.00
CA VAL A 176 -24.14 26.56 10.92
C VAL A 176 -23.18 25.44 11.28
N TYR A 177 -22.70 25.37 12.52
CA TYR A 177 -21.92 24.22 12.99
C TYR A 177 -22.68 22.91 12.89
N GLN A 178 -23.94 22.89 13.35
CA GLN A 178 -24.78 21.68 13.26
C GLN A 178 -24.98 21.27 11.80
N PHE A 179 -25.25 22.23 10.92
CA PHE A 179 -25.40 22.02 9.49
C PHE A 179 -24.13 21.44 8.85
N LEU A 180 -22.97 22.08 9.05
CA LEU A 180 -21.72 21.59 8.47
C LEU A 180 -21.34 20.22 8.98
N THR A 181 -21.58 19.96 10.26
CA THR A 181 -21.25 18.64 10.81
C THR A 181 -22.17 17.56 10.27
N TYR A 182 -23.44 17.89 9.99
CA TYR A 182 -24.36 17.00 9.30
C TYR A 182 -23.91 16.71 7.85
N ILE A 183 -23.50 17.74 7.10
CA ILE A 183 -22.92 17.56 5.76
C ILE A 183 -21.65 16.71 5.81
N SER A 184 -20.75 16.96 6.76
CA SER A 184 -19.53 16.16 6.95
C SER A 184 -19.84 14.69 7.22
N GLN A 185 -20.90 14.38 7.99
CA GLN A 185 -21.36 13.01 8.20
C GLN A 185 -21.85 12.36 6.92
N ILE A 186 -22.65 13.07 6.11
CA ILE A 186 -23.10 12.59 4.81
C ILE A 186 -21.89 12.27 3.93
N VAL A 187 -20.95 13.20 3.82
CA VAL A 187 -19.73 13.03 3.01
C VAL A 187 -18.91 11.83 3.49
N PHE A 188 -18.70 11.70 4.80
CA PHE A 188 -17.91 10.60 5.37
C PHE A 188 -18.56 9.23 5.13
N LEU A 189 -19.85 9.08 5.45
CA LEU A 189 -20.56 7.81 5.28
C LEU A 189 -20.72 7.43 3.81
N SER A 190 -20.88 8.42 2.93
CA SER A 190 -20.91 8.20 1.48
C SER A 190 -19.56 7.66 0.98
N HIS A 191 -18.44 8.31 1.34
CA HIS A 191 -17.12 7.80 0.96
C HIS A 191 -16.84 6.41 1.55
N ALA A 192 -17.33 6.13 2.75
CA ALA A 192 -17.23 4.79 3.34
C ALA A 192 -17.91 3.73 2.47
N VAL A 193 -19.15 3.95 2.03
CA VAL A 193 -19.84 2.96 1.18
C VAL A 193 -19.21 2.82 -0.20
N PHE A 194 -18.61 3.88 -0.74
CA PHE A 194 -17.94 3.86 -2.04
C PHE A 194 -16.62 3.08 -2.05
N ILE A 195 -15.99 2.86 -0.89
CA ILE A 195 -14.66 2.23 -0.82
C ILE A 195 -14.63 0.83 -1.41
N GLY A 196 -15.74 0.08 -1.30
CA GLY A 196 -15.86 -1.27 -1.85
C GLY A 196 -15.79 -1.28 -3.37
N GLY A 197 -16.59 -0.42 -4.02
CA GLY A 197 -16.57 -0.25 -5.48
C GLY A 197 -15.23 0.29 -5.96
N PHE A 198 -14.66 1.26 -5.24
CA PHE A 198 -13.32 1.79 -5.54
C PHE A 198 -12.25 0.70 -5.54
N MET A 199 -12.23 -0.14 -4.49
CA MET A 199 -11.25 -1.22 -4.35
C MET A 199 -11.42 -2.30 -5.42
N ALA A 200 -12.65 -2.63 -5.81
CA ALA A 200 -12.92 -3.56 -6.91
C ALA A 200 -12.40 -3.02 -8.25
N ASN A 201 -12.70 -1.75 -8.57
CA ASN A 201 -12.23 -1.12 -9.80
C ASN A 201 -10.69 -1.01 -9.84
N LEU A 202 -10.06 -0.71 -8.71
CA LEU A 202 -8.61 -0.70 -8.58
C LEU A 202 -8.02 -2.10 -8.76
N TYR A 203 -8.65 -3.12 -8.16
CA TYR A 203 -8.24 -4.52 -8.32
C TYR A 203 -8.28 -4.94 -9.80
N ASP A 204 -9.37 -4.69 -10.51
CA ASP A 204 -9.51 -5.04 -11.93
C ASP A 204 -8.45 -4.31 -12.79
N ARG A 205 -8.13 -3.05 -12.45
CA ARG A 205 -7.08 -2.30 -13.15
C ARG A 205 -5.68 -2.88 -12.93
N VAL A 206 -5.39 -3.31 -11.71
CA VAL A 206 -4.10 -3.88 -11.36
C VAL A 206 -4.00 -5.31 -11.87
N MET A 207 -4.91 -6.20 -11.49
CA MET A 207 -4.76 -7.63 -11.72
C MET A 207 -5.18 -8.07 -13.12
N GLU A 208 -6.32 -7.59 -13.61
CA GLU A 208 -6.88 -8.02 -14.90
C GLU A 208 -6.29 -7.22 -16.05
N LYS A 209 -6.28 -5.89 -15.93
CA LYS A 209 -5.79 -4.99 -16.99
C LYS A 209 -4.26 -4.81 -16.98
N LYS A 210 -3.58 -5.25 -15.91
CA LYS A 210 -2.12 -5.18 -15.74
C LYS A 210 -1.52 -3.82 -16.13
N LYS A 211 -2.17 -2.73 -15.72
CA LYS A 211 -1.73 -1.37 -16.12
C LYS A 211 -0.35 -1.07 -15.53
N ASP A 212 0.62 -0.80 -16.39
CA ASP A 212 2.01 -0.49 -16.01
C ASP A 212 2.12 0.58 -14.92
N LEU A 213 1.34 1.67 -15.03
CA LEU A 213 1.35 2.74 -14.04
C LEU A 213 0.99 2.23 -12.64
N ALA A 214 0.04 1.30 -12.51
CA ALA A 214 -0.37 0.77 -11.21
C ALA A 214 0.70 -0.13 -10.60
N TYR A 215 1.42 -0.90 -11.42
CA TYR A 215 2.56 -1.69 -10.98
C TYR A 215 3.74 -0.79 -10.58
N CYS A 216 4.02 0.26 -11.35
CA CYS A 216 5.01 1.27 -11.00
C CYS A 216 4.70 1.92 -9.65
N MET A 217 3.45 2.37 -9.45
CA MET A 217 3.01 2.98 -8.20
C MET A 217 3.18 2.03 -7.00
N TYR A 218 2.76 0.77 -7.15
CA TYR A 218 2.90 -0.21 -6.08
C TYR A 218 4.37 -0.47 -5.76
N TYR A 219 5.18 -0.76 -6.79
CA TYR A 219 6.61 -1.04 -6.59
C TYR A 219 7.30 0.16 -5.93
N PHE A 220 7.01 1.37 -6.41
CA PHE A 220 7.55 2.61 -5.86
C PHE A 220 7.23 2.76 -4.37
N VAL A 221 5.95 2.65 -4.00
CA VAL A 221 5.48 2.81 -2.61
C VAL A 221 6.03 1.72 -1.68
N VAL A 222 6.07 0.46 -2.13
CA VAL A 222 6.35 -0.68 -1.25
C VAL A 222 7.83 -1.06 -1.21
N PHE A 223 8.57 -0.85 -2.30
CA PHE A 223 9.94 -1.38 -2.46
C PHE A 223 11.02 -0.34 -2.77
N ASP A 224 10.65 0.88 -3.15
CA ASP A 224 11.61 1.92 -3.59
C ASP A 224 11.46 3.21 -2.77
N HIS A 225 11.17 3.05 -1.48
CA HIS A 225 11.04 4.14 -0.52
C HIS A 225 10.11 5.26 -0.98
N GLY A 226 9.09 4.92 -1.76
CA GLY A 226 8.26 5.89 -2.46
C GLY A 226 7.51 6.83 -1.52
N LEU A 227 7.16 6.36 -0.32
CA LEU A 227 6.52 7.20 0.70
C LEU A 227 7.49 8.27 1.22
N LEU A 228 8.74 7.91 1.50
CA LEU A 228 9.79 8.86 1.92
C LEU A 228 10.09 9.87 0.82
N ARG A 229 10.21 9.40 -0.43
CA ARG A 229 10.40 10.25 -1.61
C ARG A 229 9.24 11.22 -1.81
N MET A 230 7.99 10.76 -1.65
CA MET A 230 6.81 11.64 -1.69
C MET A 230 6.83 12.67 -0.56
N THR A 231 7.22 12.31 0.66
CA THR A 231 7.37 13.29 1.74
C THR A 231 8.40 14.37 1.40
N LYS A 232 9.55 14.01 0.81
CA LYS A 232 10.53 15.02 0.35
C LYS A 232 9.97 15.92 -0.75
N LEU A 233 9.15 15.39 -1.65
CA LEU A 233 8.44 16.19 -2.65
C LEU A 233 7.42 17.14 -2.00
N PHE A 234 6.60 16.64 -1.08
CA PHE A 234 5.66 17.46 -0.30
C PHE A 234 6.37 18.58 0.45
N ASN A 235 7.49 18.28 1.13
CA ASN A 235 8.29 19.27 1.84
C ASN A 235 8.75 20.43 0.93
N ARG A 236 9.14 20.12 -0.31
CA ARG A 236 9.54 21.15 -1.29
C ARG A 236 8.35 21.99 -1.76
N LEU A 237 7.19 21.35 -1.99
CA LEU A 237 5.97 22.04 -2.40
C LEU A 237 5.46 22.98 -1.30
N LEU A 238 5.58 22.57 -0.03
CA LEU A 238 5.22 23.40 1.13
C LEU A 238 6.12 24.63 1.31
N ASN A 239 7.33 24.63 0.74
CA ASN A 239 8.23 25.78 0.74
C ASN A 239 7.98 26.76 -0.42
N SER A 240 6.91 26.57 -1.21
CA SER A 240 6.51 27.53 -2.22
C SER A 240 5.73 28.70 -1.60
N GLU A 241 5.81 29.89 -2.20
CA GLU A 241 5.21 31.13 -1.68
C GLU A 241 3.66 31.09 -1.65
N GLU A 242 3.03 30.09 -2.27
CA GLU A 242 1.58 30.00 -2.47
C GLU A 242 0.85 29.07 -1.48
N VAL A 243 1.54 28.54 -0.46
CA VAL A 243 0.95 27.53 0.44
C VAL A 243 0.22 28.20 1.61
N ASP A 244 -1.08 27.93 1.76
CA ASP A 244 -1.87 28.47 2.86
C ASP A 244 -1.82 27.62 4.14
N HIS A 245 -2.40 28.11 5.23
CA HIS A 245 -2.41 27.38 6.50
C HIS A 245 -3.17 26.05 6.42
N GLY A 246 -4.22 25.97 5.61
CA GLY A 246 -5.00 24.76 5.36
C GLY A 246 -4.18 23.70 4.62
N ASP A 247 -3.41 24.11 3.61
CA ASP A 247 -2.50 23.24 2.86
C ASP A 247 -1.44 22.61 3.77
N ILE A 248 -0.83 23.41 4.65
CA ILE A 248 0.13 22.92 5.64
C ILE A 248 -0.51 21.88 6.56
N LEU A 249 -1.74 22.13 7.02
CA LEU A 249 -2.46 21.22 7.92
C LEU A 249 -2.81 19.89 7.24
N LEU A 250 -3.23 19.93 5.98
CA LEU A 250 -3.48 18.74 5.17
C LEU A 250 -2.20 17.94 4.96
N ALA A 251 -1.10 18.61 4.61
CA ALA A 251 0.19 17.96 4.40
C ALA A 251 0.74 17.30 5.67
N LYS A 252 0.65 17.98 6.83
CA LYS A 252 0.97 17.40 8.14
C LYS A 252 0.18 16.11 8.40
N SER A 253 -1.13 16.16 8.20
CA SER A 253 -2.02 15.01 8.39
C SER A 253 -1.66 13.85 7.46
N CYS A 254 -1.40 14.13 6.19
CA CYS A 254 -0.97 13.14 5.21
C CYS A 254 0.37 12.50 5.62
N VAL A 255 1.38 13.31 5.94
CA VAL A 255 2.71 12.80 6.29
C VAL A 255 2.69 11.95 7.56
N THR A 256 1.92 12.35 8.59
CA THR A 256 1.71 11.51 9.78
C THR A 256 1.06 10.18 9.43
N MET A 257 0.05 10.18 8.57
CA MET A 257 -0.58 8.93 8.11
C MET A 257 0.42 8.05 7.35
N LEU A 258 1.21 8.63 6.46
CA LEU A 258 2.24 7.91 5.69
C LEU A 258 3.28 7.28 6.61
N ALA A 259 3.80 8.02 7.58
CA ALA A 259 4.80 7.52 8.53
C ALA A 259 4.27 6.36 9.38
N ASN A 260 3.08 6.51 9.95
CA ASN A 260 2.47 5.45 10.75
C ASN A 260 2.20 4.19 9.91
N ARG A 261 1.55 4.35 8.76
CA ARG A 261 1.16 3.21 7.92
C ARG A 261 2.36 2.52 7.32
N SER A 262 3.40 3.24 6.92
CA SER A 262 4.57 2.60 6.30
C SER A 262 5.33 1.71 7.28
N ILE A 263 5.46 2.13 8.54
CA ILE A 263 6.07 1.32 9.60
C ILE A 263 5.16 0.15 9.97
N GLU A 264 3.85 0.38 10.10
CA GLU A 264 2.86 -0.68 10.34
C GLU A 264 2.88 -1.72 9.22
N MET A 265 3.10 -1.33 7.97
CA MET A 265 3.19 -2.23 6.82
C MET A 265 4.55 -2.94 6.71
N GLY A 266 5.58 -2.47 7.43
CA GLY A 266 6.97 -2.89 7.29
C GLY A 266 7.62 -2.44 5.98
N ALA A 267 7.06 -1.40 5.35
CA ALA A 267 7.63 -0.76 4.16
C ALA A 267 8.82 0.13 4.52
N GLU A 268 8.76 0.83 5.66
CA GLU A 268 9.84 1.69 6.18
C GLU A 268 10.15 1.37 7.64
N THR A 269 11.34 1.75 8.10
CA THR A 269 11.74 1.72 9.51
C THR A 269 11.69 3.11 10.13
N LYS A 270 11.84 3.19 11.46
CA LYS A 270 11.96 4.49 12.14
C LYS A 270 13.21 5.25 11.69
N ALA A 271 14.33 4.53 11.51
CA ALA A 271 15.58 5.12 11.05
C ALA A 271 15.44 5.70 9.63
N ASP A 272 14.80 4.98 8.70
CA ASP A 272 14.58 5.49 7.33
C ASP A 272 13.80 6.82 7.34
N TRP A 273 12.83 6.97 8.26
CA TRP A 273 12.10 8.22 8.45
C TRP A 273 12.93 9.30 9.12
N GLU A 274 13.69 8.98 10.18
CA GLU A 274 14.58 9.91 10.89
C GLU A 274 15.59 10.54 9.91
N ASP A 275 16.25 9.71 9.09
CA ASP A 275 17.18 10.16 8.05
C ASP A 275 16.48 10.99 6.96
N THR A 276 15.23 10.66 6.62
CA THR A 276 14.48 11.36 5.57
C THR A 276 14.09 12.77 5.97
N ILE A 277 13.73 12.99 7.24
CA ILE A 277 13.19 14.26 7.72
C ILE A 277 14.25 15.23 8.23
N GLU A 278 15.52 14.82 8.31
CA GLU A 278 16.62 15.68 8.79
C GLU A 278 16.70 17.01 8.01
N ASP A 279 16.46 16.96 6.70
CA ASP A 279 16.46 18.12 5.80
C ASP A 279 15.06 18.73 5.56
N CYS A 280 14.04 18.27 6.27
CA CYS A 280 12.67 18.77 6.12
C CYS A 280 12.40 20.03 6.94
N THR A 281 11.31 20.74 6.63
CA THR A 281 10.88 21.90 7.40
C THR A 281 10.57 21.52 8.86
N PRO A 282 10.67 22.47 9.81
CA PRO A 282 10.33 22.22 11.21
C PRO A 282 8.91 21.66 11.39
N GLU A 283 7.96 22.02 10.53
CA GLU A 283 6.58 21.55 10.54
C GLU A 283 6.51 20.05 10.26
N ILE A 284 7.14 19.60 9.18
CA ILE A 284 7.17 18.17 8.78
C ILE A 284 8.01 17.36 9.77
N TRP A 285 9.16 17.88 10.19
CA TRP A 285 10.04 17.21 11.13
C TRP A 285 9.33 16.90 12.46
N LYS A 286 8.67 17.90 13.06
CA LYS A 286 7.97 17.74 14.34
C LYS A 286 6.86 16.70 14.25
N GLU A 287 6.09 16.75 13.16
CA GLU A 287 4.93 15.91 12.93
C GLU A 287 5.32 14.44 12.75
N VAL A 288 6.35 14.17 11.94
CA VAL A 288 6.88 12.80 11.77
C VAL A 288 7.49 12.31 13.07
N MET A 289 8.32 13.08 13.76
CA MET A 289 8.92 12.66 15.03
C MET A 289 7.87 12.28 16.08
N PHE A 290 6.75 13.01 16.13
CA PHE A 290 5.64 12.68 17.00
C PHE A 290 4.97 11.35 16.61
N ALA A 291 4.72 11.13 15.32
CA ALA A 291 4.20 9.87 14.79
C ALA A 291 5.14 8.69 15.13
N LEU A 292 6.44 8.84 14.91
CA LEU A 292 7.46 7.83 15.20
C LEU A 292 7.51 7.45 16.68
N ARG A 293 7.32 8.39 17.60
CA ARG A 293 7.25 8.10 19.05
C ARG A 293 6.06 7.23 19.41
N LYS A 294 4.91 7.42 18.74
CA LYS A 294 3.67 6.69 19.02
C LYS A 294 3.62 5.31 18.37
N VAL A 295 4.22 5.15 17.19
CA VAL A 295 4.11 3.87 16.47
C VAL A 295 4.99 2.80 17.13
N LYS A 296 4.40 1.62 17.37
CA LYS A 296 5.14 0.45 17.83
C LYS A 296 5.86 -0.16 16.62
N GLY A 297 7.19 -0.09 16.61
CA GLY A 297 7.98 -0.67 15.53
C GLY A 297 7.82 -2.19 15.48
N ARG A 298 7.79 -2.76 14.27
CA ARG A 298 7.92 -4.21 14.07
C ARG A 298 9.37 -4.61 14.32
N ARG A 299 9.75 -4.86 15.58
CA ARG A 299 11.10 -5.34 15.94
C ARG A 299 11.42 -6.62 15.15
N GLY A 300 12.30 -6.50 14.15
CA GLY A 300 13.03 -7.62 13.54
C GLY A 300 12.28 -8.55 12.57
N ASN A 301 10.98 -8.38 12.30
CA ASN A 301 10.22 -9.33 11.46
C ASN A 301 9.82 -8.74 10.09
N ARG A 302 10.78 -8.13 9.39
CA ARG A 302 10.61 -7.81 7.97
C ARG A 302 10.81 -9.13 7.21
N LYS A 303 9.72 -9.81 6.86
CA LYS A 303 9.75 -10.83 5.80
C LYS A 303 9.98 -10.08 4.48
N VAL A 304 11.21 -9.62 4.24
CA VAL A 304 11.59 -9.08 2.94
C VAL A 304 11.55 -10.26 1.99
N ILE A 305 10.53 -10.32 1.15
CA ILE A 305 10.47 -11.30 0.08
C ILE A 305 11.40 -10.81 -1.01
N GLN A 306 12.43 -11.59 -1.29
CA GLN A 306 13.44 -11.30 -2.29
C GLN A 306 13.10 -12.12 -3.54
N SER A 307 13.03 -11.46 -4.68
CA SER A 307 12.96 -12.14 -5.98
C SER A 307 14.29 -12.82 -6.30
N LEU A 308 14.32 -13.66 -7.32
CA LEU A 308 15.57 -14.29 -7.76
C LEU A 308 16.61 -13.23 -8.19
N ASP A 309 16.16 -12.15 -8.84
CA ASP A 309 17.05 -11.04 -9.21
C ASP A 309 17.57 -10.26 -8.01
N ASP A 310 16.89 -10.27 -6.85
CA ASP A 310 17.35 -9.58 -5.64
C ASP A 310 18.47 -10.36 -4.92
N ILE A 311 18.49 -11.69 -5.06
CA ILE A 311 19.47 -12.56 -4.38
C ILE A 311 20.68 -12.92 -5.25
N LEU A 312 20.56 -12.83 -6.58
CA LEU A 312 21.64 -13.13 -7.53
C LEU A 312 22.64 -11.98 -7.70
N TRP A 313 23.92 -12.33 -7.80
CA TRP A 313 25.05 -11.44 -8.08
C TRP A 313 25.68 -11.78 -9.44
N GLY A 314 26.09 -10.76 -10.20
CA GLY A 314 26.71 -10.95 -11.53
C GLY A 314 25.72 -10.95 -12.69
N GLY A 315 25.99 -11.73 -13.74
CA GLY A 315 25.24 -11.79 -15.00
C GLY A 315 23.87 -12.45 -14.86
N LYS A 316 22.94 -11.79 -14.18
CA LYS A 316 21.63 -12.36 -13.74
C LYS A 316 20.89 -13.16 -14.81
N GLU A 317 20.85 -12.71 -16.07
CA GLU A 317 20.16 -13.44 -17.14
C GLU A 317 20.80 -14.79 -17.47
N ARG A 318 22.14 -14.84 -17.55
CA ARG A 318 22.87 -16.10 -17.81
C ARG A 318 22.72 -17.07 -16.66
N ILE A 319 22.78 -16.57 -15.42
CA ILE A 319 22.57 -17.38 -14.22
C ILE A 319 21.15 -17.93 -14.20
N LYS A 320 20.13 -17.12 -14.52
CA LYS A 320 18.73 -17.55 -14.62
C LYS A 320 18.55 -18.65 -15.67
N GLN A 321 19.20 -18.55 -16.82
CA GLN A 321 19.20 -19.62 -17.83
C GLN A 321 19.84 -20.90 -17.30
N GLY A 322 20.99 -20.80 -16.62
CA GLY A 322 21.62 -21.93 -15.94
C GLY A 322 20.73 -22.57 -14.87
N ILE A 323 19.99 -21.77 -14.12
CA ILE A 323 19.01 -22.26 -13.14
C ILE A 323 17.87 -23.03 -13.83
N ARG A 324 17.35 -22.57 -14.98
CA ARG A 324 16.34 -23.33 -15.73
C ARG A 324 16.87 -24.70 -16.15
N LEU A 325 18.06 -24.73 -16.74
CA LEU A 325 18.74 -25.98 -17.14
C LEU A 325 18.94 -26.91 -15.94
N PHE A 326 19.34 -26.38 -14.78
CA PHE A 326 19.47 -27.17 -13.56
C PHE A 326 18.15 -27.84 -13.17
N LEU A 327 17.06 -27.06 -13.16
CA LEU A 327 15.74 -27.52 -12.73
C LEU A 327 15.12 -28.52 -13.73
N GLU A 328 15.49 -28.43 -15.01
CA GLU A 328 15.14 -29.41 -16.03
C GLU A 328 15.89 -30.74 -15.83
N GLU A 329 17.20 -30.68 -15.55
CA GLU A 329 18.02 -31.88 -15.30
C GLU A 329 17.74 -32.54 -13.94
N ASN A 330 17.26 -31.78 -12.95
CA ASN A 330 17.17 -32.22 -11.55
C ASN A 330 15.75 -31.97 -10.99
N THR A 331 14.86 -32.94 -11.18
CA THR A 331 13.43 -32.79 -10.85
C THR A 331 13.07 -33.07 -9.39
N GLU A 332 14.00 -33.64 -8.59
CA GLU A 332 13.80 -33.95 -7.17
C GLU A 332 13.87 -32.67 -6.32
N ASP A 333 12.92 -32.44 -5.40
CA ASP A 333 12.92 -31.26 -4.53
C ASP A 333 14.22 -31.09 -3.73
N ILE A 334 14.84 -32.20 -3.33
CA ILE A 334 16.13 -32.22 -2.62
C ILE A 334 17.24 -31.50 -3.40
N SER A 335 17.15 -31.44 -4.73
CA SER A 335 18.12 -30.81 -5.60
C SER A 335 18.17 -29.30 -5.46
N LEU A 336 17.13 -28.66 -4.90
CA LEU A 336 17.19 -27.23 -4.55
C LEU A 336 18.27 -26.92 -3.50
N ALA A 337 18.57 -27.88 -2.60
CA ALA A 337 19.68 -27.75 -1.66
C ALA A 337 21.02 -27.71 -2.39
N TYR A 338 21.16 -28.53 -3.43
CA TYR A 338 22.37 -28.63 -4.24
C TYR A 338 22.55 -27.36 -5.09
N LEU A 339 21.46 -26.88 -5.71
CA LEU A 339 21.47 -25.64 -6.47
C LEU A 339 21.91 -24.44 -5.62
N LEU A 340 21.31 -24.26 -4.44
CA LEU A 340 21.71 -23.17 -3.55
C LEU A 340 23.19 -23.26 -3.16
N GLN A 341 23.68 -24.46 -2.85
CA GLN A 341 25.09 -24.65 -2.52
C GLN A 341 26.02 -24.35 -3.70
N SER A 342 25.67 -24.76 -4.92
CA SER A 342 26.44 -24.45 -6.12
C SER A 342 26.51 -22.95 -6.41
N LEU A 343 25.39 -22.24 -6.24
CA LEU A 343 25.31 -20.78 -6.42
C LEU A 343 26.10 -20.02 -5.34
N VAL A 344 26.12 -20.52 -4.11
CA VAL A 344 26.93 -19.96 -3.02
C VAL A 344 28.43 -20.20 -3.28
N LYS A 345 28.82 -21.43 -3.63
CA LYS A 345 30.23 -21.78 -3.93
C LYS A 345 30.79 -21.00 -5.12
N SER A 346 29.98 -20.76 -6.15
CA SER A 346 30.36 -19.98 -7.34
C SER A 346 30.27 -18.46 -7.14
N GLY A 347 29.93 -17.98 -5.93
CA GLY A 347 29.84 -16.55 -5.60
C GLY A 347 28.66 -15.83 -6.24
N LYS A 348 27.69 -16.55 -6.81
CA LYS A 348 26.50 -15.98 -7.47
C LYS A 348 25.37 -15.64 -6.50
N ILE A 349 25.43 -16.15 -5.27
CA ILE A 349 24.53 -15.81 -4.17
C ILE A 349 25.36 -15.64 -2.90
N LYS A 350 24.99 -14.67 -2.04
CA LYS A 350 25.64 -14.47 -0.74
C LYS A 350 25.46 -15.70 0.18
N ALA A 351 26.53 -16.16 0.82
CA ALA A 351 26.50 -17.32 1.72
C ALA A 351 25.57 -17.18 2.95
N SER A 352 25.20 -15.94 3.30
CA SER A 352 24.25 -15.65 4.38
C SER A 352 22.77 -15.78 3.95
N THR A 353 22.49 -16.07 2.68
CA THR A 353 21.12 -16.21 2.18
C THR A 353 20.43 -17.38 2.85
N ARG A 354 19.25 -17.15 3.43
CA ARG A 354 18.46 -18.20 4.09
C ARG A 354 17.82 -19.10 3.04
N TYR A 355 17.78 -20.41 3.31
CA TYR A 355 17.17 -21.40 2.40
C TYR A 355 15.75 -21.03 1.99
N MET A 356 14.89 -20.65 2.95
CA MET A 356 13.50 -20.30 2.66
C MET A 356 13.34 -19.04 1.79
N THR A 357 14.32 -18.14 1.82
CA THR A 357 14.35 -16.99 0.91
C THR A 357 14.64 -17.45 -0.51
N PHE A 358 15.66 -18.29 -0.69
CA PHE A 358 16.02 -18.87 -1.99
C PHE A 358 14.90 -19.75 -2.57
N HIS A 359 14.31 -20.62 -1.75
CA HIS A 359 13.24 -21.52 -2.16
C HIS A 359 12.07 -20.78 -2.80
N ARG A 360 11.58 -19.73 -2.12
CA ARG A 360 10.48 -18.91 -2.61
C ARG A 360 10.83 -18.19 -3.91
N ALA A 361 12.06 -17.69 -4.01
CA ALA A 361 12.55 -17.06 -5.23
C ALA A 361 12.59 -18.03 -6.42
N ILE A 362 12.96 -19.29 -6.20
CA ILE A 362 12.98 -20.34 -7.24
C ILE A 362 11.57 -20.77 -7.63
N GLU A 363 10.66 -20.99 -6.67
CA GLU A 363 9.25 -21.32 -6.97
C GLU A 363 8.61 -20.26 -7.86
N GLN A 364 8.86 -18.98 -7.53
CA GLN A 364 8.40 -17.87 -8.33
C GLN A 364 9.03 -17.86 -9.73
N PHE A 365 10.36 -18.02 -9.81
CA PHE A 365 11.08 -17.98 -11.09
C PHE A 365 10.66 -19.11 -12.04
N SER A 366 10.44 -20.30 -11.51
CA SER A 366 10.06 -21.50 -12.26
C SER A 366 8.55 -21.68 -12.45
N GLN A 367 7.73 -20.91 -11.72
CA GLN A 367 6.27 -21.10 -11.64
C GLN A 367 5.87 -22.53 -11.22
N ARG A 368 6.71 -23.19 -10.42
CA ARG A 368 6.52 -24.55 -9.92
C ARG A 368 6.60 -24.60 -8.40
N HIS A 369 5.78 -25.43 -7.78
CA HIS A 369 5.84 -25.68 -6.33
C HIS A 369 6.88 -26.77 -6.02
N TYR A 370 7.64 -26.57 -4.95
CA TYR A 370 8.61 -27.54 -4.43
C TYR A 370 8.37 -27.77 -2.92
N GLY A 371 8.59 -28.99 -2.44
CA GLY A 371 8.61 -29.28 -1.01
C GLY A 371 9.84 -28.67 -0.33
N HIS A 372 9.65 -27.95 0.77
CA HIS A 372 10.75 -27.19 1.40
C HIS A 372 11.49 -27.93 2.52
N ASP A 373 10.84 -28.83 3.26
CA ASP A 373 11.40 -29.39 4.51
C ASP A 373 12.65 -30.26 4.28
N ILE A 374 12.56 -31.20 3.32
CA ILE A 374 13.63 -32.11 2.96
C ILE A 374 14.87 -31.36 2.43
N PRO A 375 14.76 -30.50 1.40
CA PRO A 375 15.92 -29.76 0.92
C PRO A 375 16.44 -28.71 1.92
N GLN A 376 15.60 -28.12 2.77
CA GLN A 376 16.09 -27.21 3.82
C GLN A 376 17.00 -27.93 4.80
N LYS A 377 16.58 -29.12 5.28
CA LYS A 377 17.41 -29.96 6.15
C LYS A 377 18.70 -30.35 5.44
N ARG A 378 18.60 -30.79 4.18
CA ARG A 378 19.75 -31.19 3.36
C ARG A 378 20.75 -30.06 3.15
N TYR A 379 20.27 -28.83 2.95
CA TYR A 379 21.13 -27.66 2.82
C TYR A 379 21.88 -27.36 4.12
N GLY A 380 21.23 -27.50 5.28
CA GLY A 380 21.89 -27.40 6.59
C GLY A 380 23.04 -28.41 6.73
N GLU A 381 22.75 -29.69 6.43
CA GLU A 381 23.77 -30.76 6.43
C GLU A 381 24.95 -30.42 5.52
N ILE A 382 24.71 -29.97 4.28
CA ILE A 382 25.77 -29.72 3.30
C ILE A 382 26.56 -28.44 3.62
N LYS A 383 25.93 -27.44 4.23
CA LYS A 383 26.55 -26.17 4.60
C LYS A 383 27.52 -26.32 5.76
N GLU A 384 27.17 -27.13 6.76
CA GLU A 384 27.99 -27.37 7.96
C GLU A 384 29.15 -28.34 7.67
N LEU A 385 28.99 -29.17 6.64
CA LEU A 385 29.94 -30.21 6.32
C LEU A 385 30.88 -29.79 5.19
N THR A 386 32.18 -29.76 5.46
CA THR A 386 33.20 -29.89 4.39
C THR A 386 32.93 -31.20 3.66
N LEU A 387 32.54 -31.16 2.38
CA LEU A 387 32.23 -32.32 1.53
C LEU A 387 33.45 -33.23 1.25
N ASN A 388 34.50 -33.15 2.07
CA ASN A 388 35.79 -33.82 1.91
C ASN A 388 36.02 -34.95 2.94
N SER A 389 35.03 -35.29 3.78
CA SER A 389 35.17 -36.39 4.75
C SER A 389 34.97 -37.77 4.08
N PRO A 390 35.85 -38.77 4.32
CA PRO A 390 35.89 -40.05 3.60
C PRO A 390 34.76 -41.04 3.90
N GLN A 391 33.89 -40.79 4.89
CA GLN A 391 32.79 -41.68 5.25
C GLN A 391 31.44 -41.06 4.92
N ARG A 392 30.95 -41.16 3.66
CA ARG A 392 29.53 -40.87 3.38
C ARG A 392 28.92 -41.80 2.34
N GLY A 393 27.68 -42.20 2.60
CA GLY A 393 26.88 -43.07 1.74
C GLY A 393 26.59 -42.47 0.36
N SER A 394 26.09 -43.30 -0.56
CA SER A 394 25.85 -43.01 -1.99
C SER A 394 25.14 -41.67 -2.27
N SER A 395 24.19 -41.28 -1.41
CA SER A 395 23.45 -40.02 -1.51
C SER A 395 24.34 -38.76 -1.41
N TYR A 396 25.36 -38.76 -0.56
CA TYR A 396 26.30 -37.63 -0.45
C TYR A 396 27.27 -37.56 -1.63
N THR A 397 27.65 -38.71 -2.19
CA THR A 397 28.46 -38.77 -3.41
C THR A 397 27.69 -38.21 -4.60
N LYS A 398 26.39 -38.52 -4.74
CA LYS A 398 25.49 -37.91 -5.74
C LYS A 398 25.42 -36.39 -5.55
N ALA A 399 25.17 -35.94 -4.32
CA ALA A 399 25.09 -34.51 -3.99
C ALA A 399 26.38 -33.76 -4.35
N LYS A 400 27.56 -34.29 -3.97
CA LYS A 400 28.86 -33.68 -4.28
C LYS A 400 29.08 -33.55 -5.79
N ARG A 401 28.82 -34.61 -6.56
CA ARG A 401 28.97 -34.59 -8.02
C ARG A 401 28.09 -33.52 -8.68
N ILE A 402 26.83 -33.42 -8.27
CA ILE A 402 25.90 -32.39 -8.78
C ILE A 402 26.40 -31.00 -8.38
N ILE A 403 26.75 -30.81 -7.10
CA ILE A 403 27.19 -29.51 -6.59
C ILE A 403 28.43 -29.02 -7.33
N ASP A 404 29.45 -29.87 -7.47
CA ASP A 404 30.72 -29.48 -8.07
C ASP A 404 30.55 -29.19 -9.57
N ARG A 405 29.84 -30.06 -10.32
CA ARG A 405 29.50 -29.82 -11.75
C ARG A 405 28.82 -28.46 -11.96
N TRP A 406 27.80 -28.17 -11.16
CA TRP A 406 27.04 -26.92 -11.30
C TRP A 406 27.77 -25.71 -10.72
N THR A 407 28.64 -25.89 -9.73
CA THR A 407 29.53 -24.82 -9.26
C THR A 407 30.44 -24.37 -10.38
N ASP A 408 31.08 -25.31 -11.09
CA ASP A 408 31.95 -25.02 -12.23
C ASP A 408 31.17 -24.38 -13.38
N TYR A 409 29.96 -24.87 -13.66
CA TYR A 409 29.07 -24.27 -14.66
C TYR A 409 28.77 -22.80 -14.33
N PHE A 410 28.34 -22.50 -13.10
CA PHE A 410 28.00 -21.13 -12.71
C PHE A 410 29.24 -20.23 -12.61
N ALA A 411 30.40 -20.76 -12.21
CA ALA A 411 31.64 -19.99 -12.17
C ALA A 411 32.07 -19.53 -13.57
N ASN A 412 31.95 -20.41 -14.57
CA ASN A 412 32.44 -20.18 -15.93
C ASN A 412 31.42 -19.56 -16.89
N ASN A 413 30.13 -19.83 -16.71
CA ASN A 413 29.06 -19.43 -17.64
C ASN A 413 28.03 -18.45 -17.04
N GLY A 414 28.10 -18.17 -15.72
CA GLY A 414 27.13 -17.34 -14.98
C GLY A 414 27.53 -15.87 -14.82
#